data_AF-A0AAJ6NQR9-F1
#
_entry.id   AF-A0AAJ6NQR9-F1
#
_cell.length_a   1.000
_cell.length_b   1.000
_cell.length_c   1.000
_cell.angle_alpha   90.00
_cell.angle_beta   90.00
_cell.angle_gamma   90.00
#
_symmetry.space_group_name_H-M   'P 1'
#
loop_
_entity.id
_entity.type
_entity.pdbx_description
1 polymer ?
#
loop_
_entity_poly.entity_id
_entity_poly.type
_entity_poly.pdbx_seq_one_letter_code
_entity_poly.pdbx_strand_id
1 'polypeptide(L)' 'MISYTKPEIIGRIFIQNWYEYWIVDPIQEQVTVLEWIEGFYEEKVYVGDNAIASLVFADLKLTAAQVLQG' A
#
# COMPACT_ATOMS: atom_id res chain seq x y z
N MET A 1 -8.48 13.50 -13.38
CA MET A 1 -7.11 13.72 -12.86
C MET A 1 -7.23 13.73 -11.35
N ILE A 2 -7.00 12.58 -10.71
CA ILE A 2 -7.17 12.48 -9.25
C ILE A 2 -5.86 12.98 -8.64
N SER A 3 -5.85 14.26 -8.28
CA SER A 3 -4.76 14.86 -7.51
C SER A 3 -4.95 14.47 -6.06
N TYR A 4 -4.23 13.44 -5.60
CA TYR A 4 -4.17 13.13 -4.17
C TYR A 4 -3.25 14.16 -3.50
N THR A 5 -3.85 15.21 -2.93
CA THR A 5 -3.16 16.12 -2.02
C THR A 5 -2.71 15.30 -0.81
N LYS A 6 -1.40 15.33 -0.54
CA LYS A 6 -0.77 14.69 0.63
C LYS A 6 -1.60 15.00 1.89
N PRO A 7 -2.22 14.01 2.56
CA PRO A 7 -3.05 14.30 3.72
C PRO A 7 -2.15 14.82 4.85
N GLU A 8 -2.40 16.06 5.24
CA GLU A 8 -1.71 16.73 6.34
C GLU A 8 -2.22 16.21 7.68
N ILE A 9 -1.81 15.02 8.17
CA ILE A 9 -2.28 14.52 9.48
C ILE A 9 -1.18 13.78 10.27
N ILE A 10 -0.72 14.48 11.32
CA ILE A 10 -0.56 14.06 12.72
C ILE A 10 -0.39 12.54 12.97
N GLY A 11 0.82 12.14 13.39
CA GLY A 11 1.00 11.09 14.40
C GLY A 11 1.06 9.62 13.97
N ARG A 12 1.33 9.30 12.69
CA ARG A 12 1.41 7.89 12.21
C ARG A 12 2.78 7.59 11.63
N ILE A 13 3.36 6.44 11.95
CA ILE A 13 4.67 6.01 11.43
C ILE A 13 4.51 5.78 9.93
N PHE A 14 5.26 6.54 9.11
CA PHE A 14 5.32 6.36 7.66
C PHE A 14 6.66 5.72 7.30
N ILE A 15 6.66 4.52 6.72
CA ILE A 15 7.81 4.04 5.97
C ILE A 15 7.68 4.64 4.56
N GLN A 16 8.23 5.82 4.35
CA GLN A 16 8.24 6.46 3.03
C GLN A 16 9.49 6.05 2.27
N ASN A 17 9.33 5.20 1.27
CA ASN A 17 10.21 5.21 0.11
C ASN A 17 9.46 5.96 -1.01
N TRP A 18 10.16 6.79 -1.78
CA TRP A 18 9.56 7.79 -2.69
C TRP A 18 8.62 7.24 -3.79
N TYR A 19 8.40 5.93 -3.88
CA TYR A 19 7.71 5.28 -5.00
C TYR A 19 6.62 4.28 -4.58
N GLU A 20 6.31 4.10 -3.29
CA GLU A 20 5.32 3.09 -2.86
C GLU A 20 4.49 3.56 -1.66
N TYR A 21 3.18 3.37 -1.73
CA TYR A 21 2.22 3.74 -0.68
C TYR A 21 1.19 2.64 -0.43
N TRP A 22 0.87 2.35 0.83
CA TRP A 22 0.01 1.23 1.20
C TRP A 22 -1.28 1.74 1.85
N ILE A 23 -2.42 1.28 1.33
CA ILE A 23 -3.74 1.50 1.90
C ILE A 23 -4.22 0.16 2.46
N VAL A 24 -4.51 0.11 3.75
CA VAL A 24 -5.09 -1.07 4.40
C VAL A 24 -6.56 -0.76 4.67
N ASP A 25 -7.46 -1.55 4.10
CA ASP A 25 -8.91 -1.42 4.28
C ASP A 25 -9.48 -2.69 4.95
N PRO A 26 -9.67 -2.67 6.28
CA PRO A 26 -10.28 -3.77 7.02
C PRO A 26 -11.77 -3.99 6.75
N ILE A 27 -12.48 -2.99 6.23
CA ILE A 27 -13.92 -3.12 5.93
C ILE A 27 -14.09 -3.91 4.64
N GLN A 28 -13.22 -3.66 3.65
CA GLN A 28 -13.20 -4.37 2.37
C GLN A 28 -12.27 -5.60 2.37
N GLU A 29 -11.60 -5.88 3.49
CA GLU A 29 -10.64 -6.99 3.65
C GLU A 29 -9.55 -7.01 2.58
N GLN A 30 -9.03 -5.82 2.23
CA GLN A 30 -8.03 -5.66 1.19
C GLN A 30 -6.88 -4.74 1.58
N VAL A 31 -5.76 -4.92 0.88
CA VAL A 31 -4.60 -4.03 0.94
C VAL A 31 -4.31 -3.55 -0.47
N THR A 32 -4.27 -2.23 -0.68
CA THR A 32 -3.92 -1.62 -1.96
C THR A 32 -2.53 -1.01 -1.88
N VAL A 33 -1.61 -1.48 -2.71
CA VAL A 33 -0.29 -0.88 -2.90
C VAL A 33 -0.35 0.04 -4.11
N LEU A 34 -0.02 1.31 -3.90
CA LEU A 34 0.12 2.34 -4.92
C LEU A 34 1.61 2.50 -5.25
N GLU A 35 1.97 2.23 -6.50
CA GLU A 35 3.33 2.33 -7.00
C GLU A 35 3.46 3.53 -7.93
N TRP A 36 4.49 4.36 -7.74
CA TRP A 36 4.75 5.47 -8.66
C TRP A 36 5.48 4.98 -9.92
N ILE A 37 4.75 4.96 -11.03
CA ILE A 37 5.25 4.57 -12.35
C ILE A 37 5.05 5.76 -13.29
N GLU A 38 6.17 6.26 -13.82
CA GLU A 38 6.21 7.29 -14.89
C GLU A 38 5.29 8.52 -14.69
N GLY A 39 5.10 8.98 -13.45
CA GLY A 39 4.30 10.18 -13.16
C GLY A 39 2.88 9.90 -12.63
N PHE A 40 2.51 8.63 -12.48
CA PHE A 40 1.21 8.21 -11.95
C PHE A 40 1.38 7.17 -10.86
N TYR A 41 0.39 7.07 -9.97
CA TYR A 41 0.30 5.93 -9.07
C TYR A 41 -0.53 4.82 -9.74
N GLU A 42 0.07 3.66 -9.94
CA GLU A 42 -0.66 2.45 -10.28
C GLU A 42 -1.11 1.73 -9.02
N GLU A 43 -2.36 1.27 -9.02
CA GLU A 43 -2.94 0.52 -7.90
C GLU A 43 -2.82 -0.99 -8.10
N LYS A 44 -2.39 -1.68 -7.04
CA LYS A 44 -2.41 -3.13 -6.94
C LYS A 44 -3.17 -3.54 -5.70
N VAL A 45 -4.31 -4.19 -5.89
CA VAL A 45 -5.17 -4.66 -4.81
C VAL A 45 -4.82 -6.12 -4.47
N TYR A 46 -4.61 -6.37 -3.19
CA TYR A 46 -4.31 -7.68 -2.62
C TYR A 46 -5.39 -8.03 -1.59
N VAL A 47 -5.81 -9.30 -1.60
CA VAL A 47 -6.87 -9.83 -0.74
C VAL A 47 -6.48 -11.22 -0.22
N GLY A 48 -6.94 -11.57 0.98
CA GLY A 48 -6.71 -12.89 1.57
C GLY A 48 -5.22 -13.27 1.63
N ASP A 49 -4.90 -14.50 1.21
CA ASP A 49 -3.55 -15.07 1.26
C ASP A 49 -2.65 -14.67 0.09
N ASN A 50 -3.08 -13.72 -0.74
CA ASN A 50 -2.25 -13.22 -1.83
C ASN A 50 -1.03 -12.48 -1.27
N ALA A 51 0.16 -12.93 -1.65
CA ALA A 51 1.41 -12.28 -1.30
C ALA A 51 1.47 -10.89 -1.94
N ILE A 52 1.77 -9.88 -1.12
CA ILE A 52 1.88 -8.51 -1.55
C ILE A 52 3.26 -8.31 -2.19
N ALA A 53 3.27 -7.98 -3.47
CA ALA A 53 4.49 -7.60 -4.15
C ALA A 53 4.80 -6.14 -3.84
N SER A 54 5.97 -5.91 -3.24
CA SER A 54 6.54 -4.61 -2.98
C SER A 54 7.74 -4.40 -3.89
N LEU A 55 7.79 -3.27 -4.59
CA LEU A 55 8.97 -2.85 -5.35
C LEU A 55 10.09 -2.37 -4.43
N VAL A 56 9.75 -1.87 -3.25
CA VAL A 56 10.71 -1.39 -2.26
C VAL A 56 11.32 -2.56 -1.46
N PHE A 57 10.49 -3.53 -1.10
CA PHE A 57 10.87 -4.67 -0.28
C PHE A 57 10.65 -5.97 -1.07
N ALA A 58 11.57 -6.27 -2.00
CA ALA A 58 11.46 -7.45 -2.87
C ALA A 58 11.37 -8.78 -2.11
N ASP A 59 11.95 -8.86 -0.90
CA ASP A 59 11.92 -10.04 -0.05
C ASP A 59 10.72 -10.09 0.92
N LEU A 60 9.78 -9.15 0.80
CA LEU A 60 8.62 -9.09 1.67
C LEU A 60 7.70 -10.28 1.38
N LYS A 61 7.47 -11.10 2.41
CA LYS A 61 6.56 -12.25 2.38
C LYS A 61 5.38 -12.00 3.31
N LEU A 62 4.59 -10.97 3.01
CA LEU A 62 3.35 -10.65 3.71
C LEU A 62 2.15 -10.88 2.79
N THR A 63 1.07 -11.40 3.36
CA THR A 63 -0.24 -11.48 2.69
C THR A 63 -1.16 -10.37 3.18
N ALA A 64 -2.19 -10.04 2.39
CA ALA A 64 -3.21 -9.08 2.81
C ALA A 64 -3.87 -9.50 4.13
N ALA A 65 -4.20 -10.78 4.28
CA ALA A 65 -4.77 -11.32 5.52
C ALA A 65 -3.85 -11.11 6.74
N GLN A 66 -2.54 -11.30 6.59
CA GLN A 66 -1.58 -11.04 7.68
C GLN A 66 -1.50 -9.56 8.04
N VAL A 67 -1.55 -8.67 7.06
CA VAL A 67 -1.54 -7.22 7.29
C VAL A 67 -2.83 -6.77 8.00
N LEU A 68 -3.97 -7.37 7.68
CA LEU A 68 -5.27 -7.05 8.25
C LEU A 68 -5.47 -7.60 9.68
N GLN A 69 -4.64 -8.55 10.11
CA GLN A 69 -4.66 -9.14 11.46
C GLN A 69 -3.84 -8.34 12.49
N GLY A 70 -3.15 -7.27 12.08
CA GLY A 70 -2.25 -6.46 12.91
C GLY A 70 -2.93 -5.54 13.92
#